data_AF-A0A7Y0HC63-F1
#
_entry.id   AF-A0A7Y0HC63-F1
#
_cell.length_a   1.000
_cell.length_b   1.000
_cell.length_c   1.000
_cell.angle_alpha   90.00
_cell.angle_beta   90.00
_cell.angle_gamma   90.00
#
_symmetry.space_group_name_H-M   'P 1'
#
loop_
_entity.id
_entity.type
_entity.pdbx_description
1 polymer ?
#
loop_
_entity_poly.entity_id
_entity_poly.type
_entity_poly.pdbx_seq_one_letter_code
_entity_poly.pdbx_strand_id
1 'polypeptide(L)' 'MKKKEPKDSNQEEIEYIYRPYITVKGKKITRKNGGMFRIPIKKAA' A
#
# COMPACT_ATOMS: atom_id res chain seq x y z
N MET A 1 -1.21 24.77 13.92
CA MET A 1 -0.97 24.64 12.47
C MET A 1 -1.60 23.34 11.97
N LYS A 2 -2.69 23.41 11.18
CA LYS A 2 -3.29 22.23 10.53
C LYS A 2 -2.56 21.99 9.21
N LYS A 3 -1.74 20.95 9.12
CA LYS A 3 -1.12 20.53 7.86
C LYS A 3 -2.24 20.01 6.93
N LYS A 4 -2.48 20.73 5.83
CA LYS A 4 -3.37 20.27 4.75
C LYS A 4 -2.58 19.24 3.94
N GLU A 5 -3.04 18.00 3.92
CA GLU A 5 -2.52 17.00 3.00
C GLU A 5 -3.03 17.32 1.59
N PRO A 6 -2.16 17.31 0.56
CA PRO A 6 -2.60 17.50 -0.82
C PRO A 6 -3.42 16.28 -1.24
N LYS A 7 -4.69 16.51 -1.59
CA LYS A 7 -5.55 15.50 -2.25
C LYS A 7 -5.28 15.58 -3.74
N ASP A 8 -4.42 14.69 -4.24
CA ASP A 8 -4.23 14.50 -5.68
C ASP A 8 -5.56 14.07 -6.31
N SER A 9 -6.05 14.92 -7.21
CA SER A 9 -7.37 14.90 -7.84
C SER A 9 -7.34 14.11 -9.15
N ASN A 10 -6.80 12.89 -9.09
CA ASN A 10 -6.91 11.90 -10.15
C ASN A 10 -7.10 10.52 -9.50
N GLN A 11 -8.27 10.35 -8.88
CA GLN A 11 -8.65 9.13 -8.20
C GLN A 11 -9.17 8.13 -9.22
N GLU A 12 -8.26 7.47 -9.96
CA GLU A 12 -8.52 6.07 -10.27
C GLU A 12 -8.82 5.40 -8.92
N GLU A 13 -9.90 4.63 -8.79
CA GLU A 13 -10.23 3.94 -7.54
C GLU A 13 -9.16 2.89 -7.24
N ILE A 14 -8.07 3.33 -6.60
CA ILE A 14 -6.97 2.46 -6.19
C ILE A 14 -7.46 1.68 -4.98
N GLU A 15 -7.79 0.41 -5.19
CA GLU A 15 -8.02 -0.52 -4.11
C GLU A 15 -6.68 -0.88 -3.45
N TYR A 16 -6.72 -1.10 -2.13
CA TYR A 16 -5.53 -1.46 -1.36
C TYR A 16 -5.74 -2.80 -0.66
N ILE A 17 -4.72 -3.65 -0.70
CA ILE A 17 -4.66 -4.86 0.13
C ILE A 17 -3.65 -4.67 1.26
N TYR A 18 -3.95 -5.29 2.40
CA TYR A 18 -3.09 -5.29 3.58
C TYR A 18 -2.56 -6.69 3.83
N ARG A 19 -1.22 -6.83 3.89
CA ARG A 19 -0.58 -8.13 4.09
C ARG A 19 0.50 -8.05 5.17
N PRO A 20 0.68 -9.08 6.01
CA PRO A 20 1.75 -9.12 7.02
C PRO A 20 3.14 -9.33 6.40
N TYR A 21 3.20 -9.82 5.17
CA TYR A 21 4.42 -10.02 4.40
C TYR A 21 4.19 -9.75 2.92
N ILE A 22 5.28 -9.46 2.20
CA ILE A 22 5.31 -9.46 0.74
C ILE A 22 6.47 -10.31 0.23
N THR A 23 6.40 -10.68 -1.04
CA THR A 23 7.50 -11.38 -1.72
C THR A 23 8.18 -10.39 -2.64
N VAL A 24 9.49 -10.20 -2.48
CA VAL A 24 10.32 -9.36 -3.37
C VAL A 24 11.46 -10.21 -3.88
N LYS A 25 11.60 -10.35 -5.20
CA LYS A 25 12.63 -11.18 -5.85
C LYS A 25 12.70 -12.61 -5.29
N GLY A 26 11.54 -13.24 -5.07
CA GLY A 26 11.43 -14.60 -4.52
C GLY A 26 11.69 -14.74 -3.02
N LYS A 27 12.05 -13.65 -2.31
CA LYS A 27 12.26 -13.67 -0.85
C LYS A 27 11.08 -13.04 -0.12
N LYS A 28 10.61 -13.70 0.93
CA LYS A 28 9.56 -13.19 1.82
C LYS A 28 10.14 -12.15 2.77
N ILE A 29 9.55 -10.96 2.80
CA ILE A 29 9.92 -9.88 3.71
C ILE A 29 8.74 -9.51 4.60
N THR A 30 9.02 -9.35 5.89
CA THR A 30 8.08 -8.92 6.94
C THR A 30 8.57 -7.62 7.55
N ARG A 31 7.68 -6.83 8.16
CA ARG A 31 8.12 -5.66 8.94
C ARG A 31 8.59 -6.09 10.32
N LYS A 32 9.73 -5.56 10.78
CA LYS A 32 10.31 -5.90 12.10
C LYS A 32 9.37 -5.63 13.28
N ASN A 33 8.46 -4.65 13.14
CA ASN A 33 7.48 -4.27 14.15
C ASN A 33 6.12 -4.98 13.99
N GLY A 34 6.00 -5.99 13.12
CA GLY A 34 4.74 -6.71 12.88
C GLY A 34 3.70 -5.91 12.08
N GLY A 35 4.05 -4.72 11.56
CA GLY A 35 3.12 -3.91 10.77
C GLY A 35 2.75 -4.53 9.43
N MET A 36 1.58 -4.15 8.91
CA MET A 36 1.12 -4.59 7.59
C MET A 36 1.68 -3.73 6.46
N PHE A 37 1.86 -4.35 5.29
CA PHE A 37 2.13 -3.67 4.03
C PHE A 37 0.81 -3.23 3.41
N ARG A 38 0.70 -1.95 3.06
CA ARG A 38 -0.38 -1.41 2.22
C ARG A 38 0.08 -1.46 0.77
N ILE A 39 -0.57 -2.27 -0.05
CA ILE A 39 -0.19 -2.51 -1.45
C ILE A 39 -1.33 -2.02 -2.33
N PRO A 40 -1.10 -1.06 -3.25
CA PRO A 40 -2.09 -0.69 -4.23
C PRO A 40 -2.27 -1.85 -5.21
N ILE A 41 -3.52 -2.29 -5.38
CA ILE A 41 -3.91 -3.21 -6.43
C ILE A 41 -4.64 -2.40 -7.49
N LYS A 42 -4.16 -2.46 -8.73
CA LYS A 42 -4.98 -2.06 -9.86
C LYS A 42 -5.92 -3.24 -10.13
N LYS A 43 -7.24 -2.99 -10.25
CA LYS A 43 -8.11 -3.98 -10.87
C LYS A 43 -7.55 -4.22 -12.27
N ALA A 44 -7.01 -5.43 -12.51
CA ALA A 44 -6.76 -5.86 -13.87
C ALA A 44 -8.14 -5.97 -14.51
N ALA A 45 -8.41 -5.08 -15.48
CA ALA A 45 -9.62 -5.11 -16.29
C ALA A 45 -9.64 -6.36 -17.18
#